data_AF-A0A8T6DUE2-F1
#
_entry.id   AF-A0A8T6DUE2-F1
#
_cell.length_a   1.000
_cell.length_b   1.000
_cell.length_c   1.000
_cell.angle_alpha   90.00
_cell.angle_beta   90.00
_cell.angle_gamma   90.00
#
_symmetry.space_group_name_H-M   'P 1'
#
loop_
_entity.id
_entity.type
_entity.pdbx_description
1 polymer ?
#
loop_
_entity_poly.entity_id
_entity_poly.type
_entity_poly.pdbx_seq_one_letter_code
_entity_poly.pdbx_strand_id
1 'polypeptide(L)' 'MKQRGAVYETVMGRVADGGFAVLDGGIGTEVARRGGSLGAWANLANAELPDTVRAIHADFIAAGADVISTNTFG' A
#
# COMPACT_ATOMS: atom_id res chain seq x y z
N MET A 1 -3.97 23.88 -12.97
CA MET A 1 -4.22 22.43 -12.99
C MET A 1 -2.92 21.73 -12.65
N LYS A 2 -2.82 20.97 -11.55
CA LYS A 2 -1.56 20.29 -11.19
C LYS A 2 -1.32 19.17 -12.21
N GLN A 3 -0.14 19.15 -12.84
CA GLN A 3 0.24 18.03 -13.71
C GLN A 3 0.24 16.74 -12.89
N ARG A 4 -0.38 15.70 -13.45
CA ARG A 4 -0.32 14.35 -12.90
C ARG A 4 1.08 13.79 -13.11
N GLY A 5 1.64 13.17 -12.08
CA GLY A 5 2.97 12.55 -12.17
C GLY A 5 2.97 11.30 -13.05
N ALA A 6 4.15 10.93 -13.57
CA ALA A 6 4.33 9.80 -14.50
C ALA A 6 3.74 8.46 -14.01
N VAL A 7 3.71 8.23 -12.69
CA VAL A 7 3.12 7.03 -12.08
C VAL A 7 1.60 6.99 -12.30
N TYR A 8 0.93 8.12 -12.16
CA TYR A 8 -0.53 8.21 -12.33
C TYR A 8 -0.91 7.95 -13.79
N GLU A 9 -0.15 8.51 -14.73
CA GLU A 9 -0.34 8.26 -16.15
C GLU A 9 -0.13 6.79 -16.52
N THR A 10 0.82 6.10 -15.86
CA THR A 10 1.06 4.66 -16.09
C THR A 10 -0.14 3.81 -15.69
N VAL A 11 -0.70 4.04 -14.50
CA VAL A 11 -1.87 3.30 -14.01
C VAL A 11 -3.10 3.62 -14.85
N MET A 12 -3.33 4.90 -15.14
CA MET A 12 -4.48 5.33 -15.94
C MET A 12 -4.40 4.83 -17.39
N GLY A 13 -3.20 4.76 -17.97
CA GLY A 13 -2.98 4.18 -19.30
C GLY A 13 -3.43 2.73 -19.36
N ARG A 14 -3.01 1.90 -18.39
CA ARG A 14 -3.43 0.48 -18.33
C ARG A 14 -4.95 0.32 -18.27
N VAL A 15 -5.63 1.16 -17.49
CA VAL A 15 -7.09 1.13 -17.38
C VAL A 15 -7.75 1.62 -18.67
N ALA A 16 -7.22 2.67 -19.29
CA ALA A 16 -7.73 3.21 -20.55
C ALA A 16 -7.61 2.19 -21.70
N ASP A 17 -6.57 1.36 -21.69
CA ASP A 17 -6.34 0.29 -22.67
C ASP A 17 -7.20 -0.97 -22.41
N GLY A 18 -8.16 -0.90 -21.49
CA GLY A 18 -9.06 -2.02 -21.14
C GLY A 18 -8.45 -3.04 -20.17
N GLY A 19 -7.28 -2.75 -19.60
CA GLY A 19 -6.66 -3.54 -18.54
C GLY A 19 -7.12 -3.12 -17.14
N PHE A 20 -6.35 -3.53 -16.13
CA PHE A 20 -6.56 -3.18 -14.74
C PHE A 20 -5.23 -2.94 -14.02
N ALA A 21 -5.31 -2.37 -12.82
CA ALA A 21 -4.19 -2.28 -11.89
C ALA A 21 -4.60 -2.91 -10.55
N VAL A 22 -3.68 -3.66 -9.95
CA VAL A 22 -3.90 -4.31 -8.66
C VAL A 22 -3.44 -3.38 -7.54
N LEU A 23 -4.35 -3.05 -6.62
CA LEU A 23 -4.02 -2.31 -5.41
C LEU A 23 -3.51 -3.27 -4.33
N ASP A 24 -2.75 -2.75 -3.37
CA ASP A 24 -2.35 -3.51 -2.19
C ASP A 24 -3.50 -3.80 -1.21
N GLY A 25 -3.19 -4.53 -0.15
CA GLY A 25 -4.16 -4.94 0.88
C GLY A 25 -4.03 -4.15 2.19
N GLY A 26 -4.72 -4.66 3.23
CA GLY A 26 -4.79 -3.99 4.53
C GLY A 26 -3.53 -4.15 5.38
N ILE A 27 -2.83 -3.03 5.64
CA ILE A 27 -1.65 -2.99 6.52
C ILE A 27 -1.98 -3.42 7.95
N GLY A 28 -3.07 -2.92 8.54
CA GLY A 28 -3.45 -3.26 9.91
C GLY A 28 -3.71 -4.76 10.12
N THR A 29 -4.39 -5.38 9.14
CA THR A 29 -4.62 -6.84 9.14
C THR A 29 -3.31 -7.61 9.08
N GLU A 30 -2.38 -7.19 8.23
CA GLU A 30 -1.09 -7.87 8.09
C GLU A 30 -0.17 -7.68 9.30
N VAL A 31 -0.22 -6.52 9.97
CA VAL A 31 0.50 -6.32 11.23
C VAL A 31 -0.07 -7.25 12.31
N ALA A 32 -1.39 -7.32 12.44
CA ALA A 32 -2.04 -8.23 13.39
C ALA A 32 -1.67 -9.70 13.11
N ARG A 33 -1.66 -10.11 11.83
CA ARG A 33 -1.26 -11.47 11.40
C ARG A 33 0.19 -11.80 11.78
N ARG A 34 1.07 -10.80 11.86
CA ARG A 34 2.48 -10.95 12.25
C ARG A 34 2.73 -10.84 13.75
N GLY A 35 1.65 -10.81 14.56
CA GLY A 35 1.74 -10.71 16.01
C GLY A 35 1.96 -9.28 16.54
N GLY A 36 1.87 -8.27 15.68
CA GLY A 36 1.83 -6.88 16.11
C GLY A 36 0.47 -6.53 16.71
N SER A 37 0.46 -5.73 17.77
CA SER A 37 -0.76 -5.12 18.29
C SER A 37 -0.79 -3.68 17.82
N LEU A 38 -1.79 -3.33 17.03
CA LEU A 38 -2.10 -1.93 16.72
C LEU A 38 -3.40 -1.64 17.44
N GLY A 39 -3.48 -0.49 18.11
CA GLY A 39 -4.75 0.02 18.64
C GLY A 39 -5.73 0.31 17.51
N ALA A 40 -6.63 1.28 17.70
CA ALA A 40 -7.60 1.65 16.66
C ALA A 40 -6.97 2.21 15.35
N TRP A 41 -5.65 2.45 15.33
CA TRP A 41 -4.99 3.25 14.29
C TRP A 41 -3.76 2.53 13.71
N ALA A 42 -3.88 2.05 12.47
CA ALA A 42 -2.81 1.28 11.83
C ALA A 42 -1.61 2.12 11.36
N ASN A 43 -1.79 3.43 11.20
CA ASN A 43 -0.72 4.36 10.83
C ASN A 43 0.38 4.48 11.90
N LEU A 44 0.08 4.24 13.18
CA LEU A 44 1.07 4.23 14.26
C LEU A 44 2.18 3.19 14.01
N ALA A 45 1.87 2.13 13.28
CA ALA A 45 2.84 1.11 12.86
C ALA A 45 4.03 1.70 12.08
N ASN A 46 3.86 2.84 11.41
CA ASN A 46 4.96 3.49 10.69
C ASN A 46 6.08 3.95 11.62
N ALA A 47 5.73 4.38 12.84
CA ALA A 47 6.68 4.85 13.84
C ALA A 47 7.13 3.71 14.75
N GLU A 48 6.21 2.84 15.16
CA GLU A 48 6.47 1.80 16.15
C GLU A 48 7.07 0.52 15.54
N LEU A 49 6.67 0.16 14.32
CA LEU A 49 7.03 -1.08 13.64
C LEU A 49 7.44 -0.84 12.16
N PRO A 50 8.37 0.10 11.88
CA PRO A 50 8.68 0.52 10.51
C PRO A 50 9.16 -0.62 9.60
N ASP A 51 9.93 -1.55 10.15
CA ASP A 51 10.43 -2.71 9.39
C ASP A 51 9.31 -3.71 9.07
N THR A 52 8.35 -3.87 9.98
CA THR A 52 7.14 -4.68 9.71
C THR A 52 6.33 -4.05 8.58
N VAL A 53 6.09 -2.73 8.61
CA VAL A 53 5.37 -2.03 7.54
C VAL A 53 6.11 -2.17 6.21
N ARG A 54 7.44 -2.00 6.20
CA ARG A 54 8.26 -2.19 4.98
C ARG A 54 8.13 -3.62 4.45
N ALA A 55 8.21 -4.62 5.32
CA ALA A 55 8.06 -6.01 4.93
C ALA A 55 6.67 -6.31 4.35
N ILE A 56 5.61 -5.75 4.93
CA ILE A 56 4.24 -5.90 4.40
C ILE A 56 4.12 -5.30 3.00
N HIS A 57 4.63 -4.09 2.78
CA HIS A 57 4.63 -3.50 1.44
C HIS A 57 5.46 -4.33 0.45
N ALA A 58 6.61 -4.86 0.87
CA ALA A 58 7.42 -5.76 0.04
C ALA A 58 6.65 -7.05 -0.34
N ASP A 59 5.87 -7.60 0.59
CA ASP A 59 5.04 -8.79 0.32
C ASP A 59 3.91 -8.48 -0.66
N PHE A 60 3.28 -7.29 -0.59
CA PHE A 60 2.29 -6.87 -1.60
C PHE A 60 2.92 -6.68 -2.98
N ILE A 61 4.13 -6.11 -3.07
CA ILE A 61 4.88 -6.02 -4.32
C ILE A 61 5.15 -7.41 -4.88
N ALA A 62 5.62 -8.34 -4.04
CA ALA A 62 5.89 -9.72 -4.44
C ALA A 62 4.63 -10.47 -4.89
N ALA A 63 3.47 -10.14 -4.31
CA ALA A 63 2.17 -10.67 -4.71
C ALA A 63 1.62 -10.08 -6.03
N GLY A 64 2.28 -9.06 -6.59
CA GLY A 64 1.89 -8.44 -7.86
C GLY A 64 1.05 -7.17 -7.72
N ALA A 65 1.07 -6.49 -6.57
CA ALA A 65 0.47 -5.17 -6.45
C ALA A 65 1.18 -4.17 -7.37
N ASP A 66 0.40 -3.48 -8.20
CA ASP A 66 0.87 -2.39 -9.06
C ASP A 66 0.93 -1.06 -8.31
N VAL A 67 0.11 -0.93 -7.25
CA VAL A 67 -0.01 0.29 -6.45
C VAL A 67 0.13 -0.07 -4.98
N ILE A 68 1.06 0.63 -4.32
CA ILE A 68 1.23 0.58 -2.88
C ILE A 68 0.62 1.85 -2.27
N SER A 69 -0.30 1.66 -1.33
CA SER A 69 -0.90 2.75 -0.58
C SER A 69 0.02 3.17 0.58
N THR A 70 0.12 4.48 0.84
CA THR A 70 0.84 4.94 2.02
C THR A 70 0.02 4.63 3.27
N ASN A 71 0.63 4.05 4.31
CA ASN A 71 -0.03 3.76 5.59
C ASN A 71 -0.25 5.02 6.44
N THR A 72 -0.86 6.06 5.86
CA THR A 72 -0.99 7.40 6.46
C THR A 72 -2.43 7.74 6.86
N PHE A 73 -3.36 6.79 6.70
CA PHE A 73 -4.75 6.98 7.08
C PHE A 73 -4.95 6.79 8.59
N GLY A 74 -5.66 7.75 9.20
CA GLY A 74 -6.05 7.78 10.61
C GLY A 74 -7.10 8.85 10.86
#